data_AF-A0A645GKZ3-F1
#
_entry.id   AF-A0A645GKZ3-F1
#
_cell.length_a   1.000
_cell.length_b   1.000
_cell.length_c   1.000
_cell.angle_alpha   90.00
_cell.angle_beta   90.00
_cell.angle_gamma   90.00
#
_symmetry.space_group_name_H-M   'P 1'
#
loop_
_entity.id
_entity.type
_entity.pdbx_description
1 polymer ?
#
loop_
_entity_poly.entity_id
_entity_poly.type
_entity_poly.pdbx_seq_one_letter_code
_entity_poly.pdbx_strand_id
1 'polypeptide(L)'
;MFNGYTLAQDPHNDMKPYRGLFSNILLENNTFLDTYGMAAYISSAENIIIRNNTFIDRTPRLLELPYRGSFFVGNSRNVFILNNRYLKSDYIRNPGVFFDSADVENLVVSGNRLEENK
;
A
#
# COMPACT_ATOMS: atom_id res chain seq x y z
N MET A 1 -13.01 -32.13 14.37
CA MET A 1 -14.42 -31.66 14.29
C MET A 1 -14.50 -30.31 14.97
N PHE A 2 -14.71 -29.24 14.21
CA PHE A 2 -15.10 -27.94 14.73
C PHE A 2 -16.58 -27.76 14.38
N ASN A 3 -17.43 -27.62 15.39
CA ASN A 3 -18.85 -27.39 15.20
C ASN A 3 -19.06 -25.93 14.83
N GLY A 4 -19.33 -25.68 13.54
CA GLY A 4 -19.78 -24.39 13.07
C GLY A 4 -21.21 -24.14 13.54
N TYR A 5 -21.39 -23.14 14.38
CA TYR A 5 -22.69 -22.47 14.50
C TYR A 5 -22.70 -21.37 13.46
N THR A 6 -23.42 -21.61 12.36
CA THR A 6 -23.85 -20.54 11.47
C THR A 6 -24.78 -19.66 12.28
N LEU A 7 -24.28 -18.53 12.79
CA LEU A 7 -25.18 -17.43 13.12
C LEU A 7 -25.98 -17.14 11.85
N ALA A 8 -27.30 -17.08 12.00
CA ALA A 8 -28.23 -16.76 10.93
C ALA A 8 -27.63 -15.65 10.06
N GLN A 9 -27.72 -15.83 8.73
CA GLN A 9 -27.34 -14.82 7.74
C GLN A 9 -27.86 -13.48 8.23
N ASP A 10 -26.93 -12.60 8.61
CA ASP A 10 -27.24 -11.22 8.90
C ASP A 10 -27.91 -10.67 7.62
N PRO A 11 -29.13 -10.10 7.70
CA PRO A 11 -29.79 -9.49 6.55
C PRO A 11 -28.98 -8.34 5.92
N HIS A 12 -27.87 -7.94 6.54
CA HIS A 12 -26.84 -7.06 5.97
C HIS A 12 -25.78 -7.75 5.12
N ASN A 13 -26.07 -8.87 4.46
CA ASN A 13 -25.14 -9.51 3.52
C ASN A 13 -24.87 -8.68 2.24
N ASP A 14 -25.58 -7.55 2.06
CA ASP A 14 -25.31 -6.50 1.06
C ASP A 14 -24.42 -5.36 1.58
N MET A 15 -23.97 -5.43 2.83
CA MET A 15 -23.11 -4.41 3.40
C MET A 15 -21.71 -4.60 2.85
N LYS A 16 -21.38 -3.88 1.76
CA LYS A 16 -19.99 -3.71 1.33
C LYS A 16 -19.16 -3.40 2.60
N PRO A 17 -18.01 -4.08 2.81
CA PRO A 17 -17.18 -3.85 3.98
C PRO A 17 -16.94 -2.35 4.13
N TYR A 18 -17.02 -1.84 5.36
CA TYR A 18 -16.90 -0.40 5.61
C TYR A 18 -15.51 0.08 5.13
N ARG A 19 -15.51 0.98 4.14
CA ARG A 19 -14.32 1.64 3.58
C ARG A 19 -14.30 3.09 4.04
N GLY A 20 -13.13 3.64 4.35
CA GLY A 20 -12.96 5.06 4.67
C GLY A 20 -12.84 5.41 6.16
N LEU A 21 -12.49 4.45 7.03
CA LEU A 21 -12.07 4.75 8.41
C LEU A 21 -10.90 5.75 8.41
N PHE A 22 -9.96 5.55 7.50
CA PHE A 22 -8.89 6.49 7.23
C PHE A 22 -9.22 7.23 5.93
N SER A 23 -9.39 8.54 6.01
CA SER A 23 -9.80 9.31 4.84
C SER A 23 -9.15 10.68 4.71
N ASN A 24 -9.08 11.15 3.46
CA ASN A 24 -8.56 12.46 3.09
C ASN A 24 -7.11 12.67 3.56
N ILE A 25 -6.26 11.69 3.28
CA ILE A 25 -4.85 11.71 3.69
C ILE A 25 -3.99 11.99 2.46
N LEU A 26 -3.11 12.99 2.59
CA LEU A 26 -2.11 13.35 1.59
C LEU A 26 -0.71 13.17 2.19
N LEU A 27 0.09 12.32 1.55
CA LEU A 27 1.52 12.19 1.79
C LEU A 27 2.27 12.68 0.56
N GLU A 28 2.86 13.86 0.63
CA GLU A 28 3.58 14.44 -0.50
C GLU A 28 4.93 15.06 -0.17
N ASN A 29 5.85 14.97 -1.15
CA ASN A 29 7.18 15.58 -1.09
C ASN A 29 8.03 15.16 0.12
N ASN A 30 7.78 13.97 0.67
CA ASN A 30 8.53 13.42 1.79
C ASN A 30 9.72 12.57 1.30
N THR A 31 10.66 12.34 2.22
CA THR A 31 11.70 11.31 2.05
C THR A 31 11.47 10.20 3.08
N PHE A 32 11.28 8.98 2.60
CA PHE A 32 11.24 7.77 3.42
C PHE A 32 12.60 7.10 3.34
N LEU A 33 13.30 7.05 4.48
CA LEU A 33 14.62 6.46 4.59
C LEU A 33 14.53 5.12 5.30
N ASP A 34 15.08 4.09 4.65
CA ASP A 34 15.25 2.74 5.16
C ASP A 34 13.95 2.12 5.68
N THR A 35 12.99 1.92 4.79
CA THR A 35 11.81 1.10 5.10
C THR A 35 12.27 -0.31 5.49
N TYR A 36 11.65 -0.92 6.50
CA TYR A 36 11.95 -2.31 6.86
C TYR A 36 11.11 -3.28 6.03
N GLY A 37 9.80 -3.09 6.05
CA GLY A 37 8.82 -3.79 5.21
C GLY A 37 8.23 -2.86 4.15
N MET A 38 6.92 -2.97 3.95
CA MET A 38 6.19 -2.09 3.03
C MET A 38 6.36 -0.61 3.43
N ALA A 39 6.41 0.26 2.43
CA ALA A 39 6.34 1.71 2.59
C ALA A 39 5.01 2.14 3.24
N ALA A 40 3.91 1.52 2.82
CA ALA A 40 2.62 1.65 3.51
C ALA A 40 1.73 0.44 3.24
N TYR A 41 0.94 0.07 4.25
CA TYR A 41 -0.19 -0.84 4.14
C TYR A 41 -1.47 0.00 4.26
N ILE A 42 -2.21 0.13 3.15
CA ILE A 42 -3.38 0.99 3.02
C ILE A 42 -4.62 0.09 3.05
N SER A 43 -5.38 0.15 4.14
CA SER A 43 -6.61 -0.64 4.26
C SER A 43 -7.72 0.11 5.00
N SER A 44 -8.97 -0.23 4.66
CA SER A 44 -10.17 0.44 5.15
C SER A 44 -10.11 1.96 4.91
N ALA A 45 -9.57 2.37 3.76
CA ALA A 45 -9.21 3.75 3.48
C ALA A 45 -9.99 4.35 2.29
N GLU A 46 -10.14 5.67 2.30
CA GLU A 46 -10.76 6.42 1.22
C GLU A 46 -10.02 7.74 0.93
N ASN A 47 -9.82 8.07 -0.35
CA ASN A 47 -9.19 9.32 -0.75
C ASN A 47 -7.80 9.49 -0.12
N ILE A 48 -6.91 8.56 -0.49
CA ILE A 48 -5.51 8.54 -0.07
C ILE A 48 -4.66 8.94 -1.27
N ILE A 49 -3.85 9.98 -1.11
CA ILE A 49 -2.93 10.43 -2.15
C ILE A 49 -1.50 10.35 -1.60
N ILE A 50 -0.67 9.55 -2.26
CA ILE A 50 0.76 9.42 -1.97
C ILE A 50 1.52 9.85 -3.22
N ARG A 51 2.05 11.08 -3.22
CA ARG A 51 2.64 11.66 -4.44
C ARG A 51 3.99 12.33 -4.25
N ASN A 52 4.83 12.26 -5.27
CA ASN A 52 6.12 12.97 -5.32
C ASN A 52 7.06 12.67 -4.12
N ASN A 53 6.88 11.55 -3.42
CA ASN A 53 7.77 11.16 -2.34
C ASN A 53 9.02 10.48 -2.89
N THR A 54 10.08 10.44 -2.08
CA THR A 54 11.34 9.76 -2.40
C THR A 54 11.60 8.64 -1.41
N PHE A 55 11.79 7.42 -1.91
CA PHE A 55 12.09 6.23 -1.13
C PHE A 55 13.55 5.86 -1.31
N ILE A 56 14.24 5.69 -0.18
CA ILE A 56 15.68 5.46 -0.15
C ILE A 56 15.95 4.30 0.81
N ASP A 57 16.41 3.16 0.31
CA ASP A 57 16.80 2.01 1.12
C ASP A 57 18.31 1.78 0.96
N ARG A 58 19.11 2.21 1.93
CA ARG A 58 20.59 2.15 1.92
C ARG A 58 21.16 1.17 2.93
N THR A 59 20.37 0.74 3.91
CA THR A 59 20.86 -0.17 4.95
C THR A 59 20.33 -1.59 4.74
N PRO A 60 21.18 -2.62 4.88
CA PRO A 60 20.73 -4.01 4.89
C PRO A 60 19.89 -4.30 6.15
N ARG A 61 19.00 -5.29 6.06
CA ARG A 61 18.22 -5.79 7.20
C ARG A 61 18.63 -7.22 7.52
N LEU A 62 18.57 -7.60 8.80
CA LEU A 62 18.86 -8.97 9.25
C LEU A 62 17.93 -10.00 8.58
N LEU A 63 16.65 -9.65 8.44
CA LEU A 63 15.68 -10.38 7.66
C LEU A 63 15.24 -9.50 6.49
N GLU A 64 15.55 -9.94 5.28
CA GLU A 64 15.14 -9.25 4.07
C GLU A 64 13.72 -9.62 3.69
N LEU A 65 12.83 -8.64 3.65
CA LEU A 65 11.45 -8.82 3.23
C LEU A 65 11.33 -8.52 1.73
N PRO A 66 10.79 -9.45 0.90
CA PRO A 66 10.73 -9.27 -0.56
C PRO A 66 9.78 -8.13 -1.00
N TYR A 67 8.95 -7.66 -0.08
CA TYR A 67 8.02 -6.53 -0.24
C TYR A 67 8.55 -5.23 0.39
N ARG A 68 9.83 -5.16 0.74
CA ARG A 68 10.45 -3.94 1.26
C ARG A 68 10.24 -2.78 0.28
N GLY A 69 9.81 -1.63 0.80
CA GLY A 69 9.56 -0.41 0.02
C GLY A 69 8.30 -0.47 -0.86
N SER A 70 7.58 -1.59 -0.92
CA SER A 70 6.35 -1.68 -1.70
C SER A 70 5.14 -1.07 -0.97
N PHE A 71 4.05 -0.87 -1.69
CA PHE A 71 2.75 -0.56 -1.12
C PHE A 71 1.85 -1.79 -1.16
N PHE A 72 0.97 -1.93 -0.18
CA PHE A 72 -0.18 -2.81 -0.27
C PHE A 72 -1.48 -2.02 -0.12
N VAL A 73 -2.48 -2.32 -0.93
CA VAL A 73 -3.81 -1.72 -0.88
C VAL A 73 -4.88 -2.81 -0.77
N GLY A 74 -5.70 -2.76 0.27
CA GLY A 74 -6.86 -3.65 0.43
C GLY A 74 -8.04 -2.86 0.97
N ASN A 75 -9.25 -3.38 0.82
CA ASN A 75 -10.51 -2.80 1.30
C ASN A 75 -10.56 -1.25 1.25
N SER A 76 -10.27 -0.67 0.08
CA SER A 76 -10.07 0.78 -0.05
C SER A 76 -10.64 1.32 -1.35
N ARG A 77 -10.93 2.63 -1.39
CA ARG A 77 -11.32 3.31 -2.62
C ARG A 77 -10.61 4.64 -2.83
N ASN A 78 -10.43 5.04 -4.07
CA ASN A 78 -9.80 6.32 -4.42
C ASN A 78 -8.39 6.44 -3.82
N VAL A 79 -7.50 5.52 -4.21
CA VAL A 79 -6.10 5.51 -3.76
C VAL A 79 -5.22 5.88 -4.94
N PHE A 80 -4.39 6.90 -4.77
CA PHE A 80 -3.55 7.46 -5.82
C PHE A 80 -2.09 7.43 -5.38
N ILE A 81 -1.28 6.58 -6.02
CA ILE A 81 0.15 6.46 -5.76
C ILE A 81 0.87 7.00 -7.00
N LEU A 82 1.31 8.26 -6.94
CA LEU A 82 1.66 9.05 -8.12
C LEU A 82 3.09 9.62 -8.06
N ASN A 83 3.85 9.49 -9.14
CA ASN A 83 5.12 10.21 -9.34
C ASN A 83 6.17 10.02 -8.22
N ASN A 84 6.07 8.97 -7.40
CA ASN A 84 7.04 8.69 -6.36
C ASN A 84 8.34 8.16 -6.99
N ARG A 85 9.47 8.51 -6.38
CA ARG A 85 10.80 8.08 -6.79
C ARG A 85 11.31 7.01 -5.85
N TYR A 86 11.90 5.98 -6.41
CA TYR A 86 12.73 5.02 -5.69
C TYR A 86 14.18 5.22 -6.11
N LEU A 87 15.08 5.49 -5.16
CA LEU A 87 16.51 5.49 -5.47
C LEU A 87 17.01 4.05 -5.45
N LYS A 88 17.48 3.56 -6.60
CA LYS A 88 17.92 2.19 -6.78
C LYS A 88 19.04 1.83 -5.80
N SER A 89 18.91 0.65 -5.21
CA SER A 89 19.91 0.02 -4.36
C SER A 89 19.73 -1.49 -4.40
N ASP A 90 20.71 -2.23 -3.89
CA ASP A 90 20.64 -3.70 -3.75
C ASP A 90 19.52 -4.17 -2.81
N TYR A 91 18.96 -3.25 -2.02
CA TYR A 91 17.94 -3.51 -1.01
C TYR A 91 16.51 -3.27 -1.51
N ILE A 92 16.35 -2.66 -2.69
CA ILE A 92 15.05 -2.45 -3.34
C ILE A 92 14.85 -3.56 -4.38
N ARG A 93 14.19 -4.65 -3.97
CA ARG A 93 13.95 -5.80 -4.85
C ARG A 93 12.71 -5.64 -5.71
N ASN A 94 11.57 -5.33 -5.09
CA ASN A 94 10.28 -5.25 -5.76
C ASN A 94 9.53 -3.97 -5.37
N PRO A 95 10.01 -2.77 -5.77
CA PRO A 95 9.26 -1.55 -5.57
C PRO A 95 8.01 -1.62 -6.43
N GLY A 96 6.84 -1.62 -5.80
CA GLY A 96 5.59 -1.87 -6.50
C GLY A 96 4.37 -1.63 -5.63
N VAL A 97 3.20 -1.78 -6.23
CA VAL A 97 1.91 -1.69 -5.55
C VAL A 97 1.22 -3.04 -5.71
N PHE A 98 0.98 -3.69 -4.58
CA PHE A 98 0.20 -4.93 -4.50
C PHE A 98 -1.20 -4.60 -4.01
N PHE A 99 -2.21 -5.30 -4.50
CA PHE A 99 -3.59 -5.05 -4.08
C PHE A 99 -4.48 -6.28 -4.24
N ASP A 100 -5.56 -6.33 -3.46
CA ASP A 100 -6.64 -7.30 -3.68
C ASP A 100 -7.71 -6.68 -4.59
N SER A 101 -7.86 -7.23 -5.80
CA SER A 101 -8.82 -6.72 -6.77
C SER A 101 -10.28 -6.90 -6.35
N ALA A 102 -10.56 -7.81 -5.40
CA ALA A 102 -11.94 -8.05 -4.95
C ALA A 102 -12.49 -6.89 -4.12
N ASP A 103 -11.63 -6.09 -3.48
CA ASP A 103 -12.04 -5.09 -2.50
C ASP A 103 -11.41 -3.70 -2.67
N VAL A 104 -10.71 -3.48 -3.79
CA VAL A 104 -10.11 -2.18 -4.15
C VAL A 104 -10.84 -1.55 -5.33
N GLU A 105 -11.28 -0.31 -5.17
CA GLU A 105 -11.94 0.48 -6.22
C GLU A 105 -11.14 1.76 -6.53
N ASN A 106 -10.95 2.07 -7.82
CA ASN A 106 -10.26 3.28 -8.26
C ASN A 106 -8.86 3.46 -7.65
N LEU A 107 -8.02 2.43 -7.78
CA LEU A 107 -6.58 2.51 -7.52
C LEU A 107 -5.86 3.03 -8.77
N VAL A 108 -5.14 4.14 -8.63
CA VAL A 108 -4.33 4.72 -9.71
C VAL A 108 -2.86 4.69 -9.31
N VAL A 109 -2.06 3.99 -10.11
CA VAL A 109 -0.61 3.92 -9.96
C VAL A 109 0.01 4.45 -11.24
N SER A 110 0.65 5.61 -11.18
CA SER A 110 1.17 6.27 -12.40
C SER A 110 2.39 7.15 -12.12
N GLY A 111 3.31 7.21 -13.08
CA GLY A 111 4.51 8.07 -13.04
C GLY A 111 5.55 7.73 -11.96
N ASN A 112 5.31 6.69 -11.15
CA ASN A 112 6.33 6.20 -10.20
C ASN A 112 7.51 5.63 -10.98
N ARG A 113 8.73 5.85 -10.48
CA ARG A 113 9.95 5.48 -11.20
C ARG A 113 11.07 5.05 -10.27
N LEU A 114 11.89 4.14 -10.78
CA LEU A 114 13.18 3.78 -10.21
C LEU A 114 14.24 4.68 -10.86
N GLU A 115 14.99 5.42 -10.05
CA GLU A 115 16.08 6.29 -10.49
C GLU A 115 17.43 5.68 -10.06
N GLU A 116 18.42 5.73 -10.96
CA GLU A 116 19.80 5.40 -10.62
C GLU A 116 20.35 6.41 -9.60
N ASN A 117 21.12 5.93 -8.63
CA ASN A 117 21.81 6.80 -7.70
C ASN A 117 22.99 7.44 -8.45
N LYS A 118 22.98 8.77 -8.62
CA LYS A 118 24.07 9.52 -9.26
C LYS A 118 25.25 9.71 -8.31
#